data_AF-A0A7L2JTG6-F1
#
_entry.id   AF-A0A7L2JTG6-F1
#
_cell.length_a   1.000
_cell.length_b   1.000
_cell.length_c   1.000
_cell.angle_alpha   90.00
_cell.angle_beta   90.00
_cell.angle_gamma   90.00
#
_symmetry.space_group_name_H-M   'P 1'
#
loop_
_entity.id
_entity.type
_entity.pdbx_description
1 polymer ?
#
loop_
_entity_poly.entity_id
_entity_poly.type
_entity_poly.pdbx_seq_one_letter_code
_entity_poly.pdbx_strand_id
1 'polypeptide(L)'
;SIAILLYLVQKFKTADHWYPSDLQKRARVDEYLSWQHTNIRLKGSKLFLTKVMLPLLTGQPLPPEKLEFVTEELNVALKQFEEKFLQDKPFIAGSEVSLADLVALVELMQPVCAGYDLFEERPKLKEWRRRVEEAVGKELFQEAHQEIMNIKNL
;
A
#
# COMPACT_ATOMS: atom_id res chain seq x y z
N SER A 1 9.49 6.47 6.38
CA SER A 1 8.44 6.05 7.34
C SER A 1 8.91 4.90 8.24
N ILE A 2 9.53 3.84 7.70
CA ILE A 2 9.79 2.58 8.45
C ILE A 2 10.46 2.77 9.82
N ALA A 3 11.61 3.46 9.87
CA ALA A 3 12.32 3.67 11.13
C ALA A 3 11.48 4.42 12.19
N ILE A 4 10.65 5.38 11.76
CA ILE A 4 9.76 6.12 12.66
C ILE A 4 8.68 5.19 13.21
N LEU A 5 8.03 4.38 12.36
CA LEU A 5 7.00 3.42 12.79
C LEU A 5 7.57 2.42 13.82
N LEU A 6 8.77 1.88 13.56
CA LEU A 6 9.44 0.96 14.49
C LEU A 6 9.79 1.63 15.82
N TYR A 7 10.26 2.88 15.78
CA TYR A 7 10.51 3.67 16.99
C TYR A 7 9.23 3.89 17.80
N LEU A 8 8.13 4.25 17.15
CA LEU A 8 6.85 4.49 17.81
C LEU A 8 6.32 3.21 18.48
N VAL A 9 6.37 2.07 17.79
CA VAL A 9 5.96 0.78 18.36
C VAL A 9 6.76 0.46 19.62
N GLN A 10 8.08 0.64 19.59
CA GLN A 10 8.94 0.37 20.74
C GLN A 10 8.75 1.37 21.88
N LYS A 11 8.69 2.67 21.57
CA LYS A 11 8.55 3.75 22.55
C LYS A 11 7.24 3.66 23.31
N PHE A 12 6.14 3.41 22.59
CA PHE A 12 4.79 3.45 23.16
C PHE A 12 4.28 2.07 23.55
N LYS A 13 5.06 0.99 23.32
CA LYS A 13 4.68 -0.39 23.64
C LYS A 13 3.29 -0.73 23.09
N THR A 14 3.09 -0.45 21.81
CA THR A 14 1.82 -0.74 21.12
C THR A 14 1.52 -2.25 21.16
N ALA A 15 0.28 -2.63 20.82
CA ALA A 15 -0.11 -4.03 20.71
C ALA A 15 0.88 -4.85 19.86
N ASP A 16 1.18 -6.08 20.30
CA ASP A 16 2.26 -6.92 19.74
C ASP A 16 2.07 -7.20 18.25
N HIS A 17 0.82 -7.33 17.77
CA HIS A 17 0.55 -7.64 16.36
C HIS A 17 1.12 -6.61 15.37
N TRP A 18 1.28 -5.34 15.77
CA TRP A 18 1.86 -4.31 14.89
C TRP A 18 3.30 -4.63 14.50
N TYR A 19 4.09 -5.11 15.45
CA TYR A 19 5.46 -5.53 15.24
C TYR A 19 5.80 -6.72 16.17
N PRO A 20 5.41 -7.95 15.77
CA PRO A 20 5.37 -9.10 16.66
C PRO A 20 6.70 -9.39 17.36
N SER A 21 6.64 -9.85 18.60
CA SER A 21 7.81 -10.36 19.33
C SER A 21 8.27 -11.74 18.85
N ASP A 22 7.36 -12.54 18.29
CA ASP A 22 7.69 -13.79 17.61
C ASP A 22 8.68 -13.57 16.46
N LEU A 23 9.78 -14.32 16.48
CA LEU A 23 10.91 -14.13 15.57
C LEU A 23 10.52 -14.30 14.10
N GLN A 24 9.68 -15.30 13.78
CA GLN A 24 9.31 -15.61 12.40
C GLN A 24 8.28 -14.62 11.86
N LYS A 25 7.29 -14.23 12.66
CA LYS A 25 6.32 -13.19 12.29
C LYS A 25 7.02 -11.84 12.10
N ARG A 26 7.96 -11.48 12.99
CA ARG A 26 8.77 -10.27 12.86
C ARG A 26 9.57 -10.26 11.56
N ALA A 27 10.25 -11.37 11.26
CA ALA A 27 11.01 -11.50 10.01
C ALA A 27 10.14 -11.31 8.76
N ARG A 28 8.87 -11.76 8.78
CA ARG A 28 7.92 -11.52 7.67
C ARG A 28 7.53 -10.04 7.54
N VAL A 29 7.34 -9.35 8.66
CA VAL A 29 7.11 -7.90 8.65
C VAL A 29 8.33 -7.18 8.07
N ASP A 30 9.53 -7.48 8.58
CA ASP A 30 10.77 -6.86 8.12
C ASP A 30 11.07 -7.15 6.63
N GLU A 31 10.80 -8.37 6.17
CA GLU A 31 10.94 -8.77 4.76
C GLU A 31 10.06 -7.90 3.87
N TYR A 32 8.77 -7.76 4.22
CA TYR A 32 7.87 -6.90 3.47
C TYR A 32 8.29 -5.44 3.49
N LEU A 33 8.59 -4.89 4.68
CA LEU A 33 8.96 -3.49 4.86
C LEU A 33 10.24 -3.14 4.11
N SER A 34 11.16 -4.10 3.92
CA SER A 34 12.35 -3.94 3.09
C SER A 34 12.03 -4.02 1.59
N TRP A 35 11.27 -5.04 1.17
CA TRP A 35 10.94 -5.29 -0.24
C TRP A 35 10.09 -4.17 -0.88
N GLN A 36 9.16 -3.59 -0.12
CA GLN A 36 8.18 -2.64 -0.65
C GLN A 36 8.79 -1.33 -1.17
N HIS A 37 9.98 -0.95 -0.70
CA HIS A 37 10.64 0.32 -1.08
C HIS A 37 10.81 0.50 -2.58
N THR A 38 11.29 -0.54 -3.26
CA THR A 38 11.56 -0.54 -4.72
C THR A 38 10.48 -1.24 -5.53
N ASN A 39 9.42 -1.72 -4.85
CA ASN A 39 8.29 -2.39 -5.49
C ASN A 39 7.03 -1.55 -5.32
N ILE A 40 6.18 -1.87 -4.34
CA ILE A 40 4.87 -1.24 -4.17
C ILE A 40 4.99 0.29 -4.07
N ARG A 41 5.88 0.83 -3.23
CA ARG A 41 6.06 2.29 -3.12
C ARG A 41 6.50 2.91 -4.43
N LEU A 42 7.61 2.43 -4.99
CA LEU A 42 8.20 3.02 -6.19
C LEU A 42 7.23 2.97 -7.37
N LYS A 43 6.61 1.81 -7.61
CA LYS A 43 5.74 1.58 -8.76
C LYS A 43 4.38 2.26 -8.60
N GLY A 44 3.80 2.21 -7.40
CA GLY A 44 2.55 2.89 -7.07
C GLY A 44 2.68 4.41 -7.21
N SER A 45 3.72 4.99 -6.62
CA SER A 45 4.00 6.44 -6.74
C SER A 45 4.36 6.85 -8.17
N LYS A 46 5.07 6.02 -8.94
CA LYS A 46 5.35 6.28 -10.36
C LYS A 46 4.08 6.35 -11.20
N LEU A 47 3.11 5.46 -10.96
CA LEU A 47 1.81 5.51 -11.62
C LEU A 47 1.05 6.78 -11.23
N PHE A 48 0.98 7.10 -9.93
CA PHE A 48 0.33 8.31 -9.43
C PHE A 48 0.94 9.59 -10.02
N LEU A 49 2.28 9.70 -10.01
CA LEU A 49 3.02 10.80 -10.60
C LEU A 49 2.72 10.95 -12.10
N THR A 50 2.70 9.83 -12.83
CA THR A 50 2.49 9.81 -14.29
C THR A 50 1.05 10.16 -14.66
N LYS A 51 0.06 9.66 -13.91
CA LYS A 51 -1.36 9.81 -14.25
C LYS A 51 -1.98 11.10 -13.71
N VAL A 52 -1.45 11.65 -12.61
CA VAL A 52 -2.05 12.79 -11.89
C VAL A 52 -1.09 13.97 -11.81
N MET A 53 0.04 13.83 -11.13
CA MET A 53 0.87 14.99 -10.78
C MET A 53 1.52 15.66 -11.99
N LEU A 54 2.08 14.90 -12.94
CA LEU A 54 2.70 15.48 -14.14
C LEU A 54 1.67 16.16 -15.04
N PRO A 55 0.48 15.60 -15.32
CA PRO A 55 -0.58 16.33 -16.01
C PRO A 55 -1.01 17.61 -15.30
N LEU A 56 -1.15 17.61 -13.97
CA LEU A 56 -1.48 18.82 -13.20
C LEU A 56 -0.39 19.90 -13.33
N LEU A 57 0.89 19.51 -13.33
CA LEU A 57 2.01 20.46 -13.44
C LEU A 57 2.24 20.97 -14.86
N THR A 58 2.01 20.14 -15.88
CA THR A 58 2.33 20.45 -17.29
C THR A 58 1.12 20.91 -18.10
N GLY A 59 -0.09 20.68 -17.60
CA GLY A 59 -1.35 20.92 -18.31
C GLY A 59 -1.61 19.95 -19.46
N GLN A 60 -0.81 18.89 -19.61
CA GLN A 60 -0.92 17.93 -20.72
C GLN A 60 -0.87 16.48 -20.21
N PRO A 61 -1.71 15.58 -20.74
CA PRO A 61 -1.60 14.17 -20.42
C PRO A 61 -0.29 13.58 -20.96
N LEU A 62 0.23 12.54 -20.31
CA LEU A 62 1.34 11.78 -20.84
C LEU A 62 0.88 10.79 -21.93
N PRO A 63 1.80 10.37 -22.84
CA PRO A 63 1.49 9.39 -23.87
C PRO A 63 0.91 8.09 -23.27
N PRO A 64 -0.10 7.47 -23.89
CA PRO A 64 -0.73 6.23 -23.41
C PRO A 64 0.28 5.11 -23.16
N GLU A 65 1.30 4.97 -24.01
CA GLU A 65 2.31 3.90 -23.91
C GLU A 65 3.10 4.00 -22.60
N LYS A 66 3.35 5.23 -22.13
CA LYS A 66 4.04 5.44 -20.85
C LYS A 66 3.14 5.08 -19.68
N LEU A 67 1.84 5.33 -19.78
CA LEU A 67 0.87 4.97 -18.75
C LEU A 67 0.70 3.44 -18.68
N GLU A 68 0.60 2.77 -19.82
CA GLU A 68 0.55 1.31 -19.90
C GLU A 68 1.79 0.67 -19.29
N PHE A 69 2.98 1.16 -19.63
CA PHE A 69 4.24 0.66 -19.09
C PHE A 69 4.31 0.74 -17.56
N VAL A 70 3.99 1.89 -16.96
CA VAL A 70 4.04 2.03 -15.49
C VAL A 70 2.93 1.25 -14.79
N THR A 71 1.79 1.05 -15.46
CA THR A 71 0.70 0.21 -14.95
C THR A 71 1.13 -1.25 -14.92
N GLU A 72 1.80 -1.74 -15.97
CA GLU A 72 2.29 -3.12 -16.01
C GLU A 72 3.39 -3.37 -14.97
N GLU A 73 4.32 -2.43 -14.77
CA GLU A 73 5.32 -2.55 -13.71
C GLU A 73 4.67 -2.74 -12.32
N LEU A 74 3.60 -1.98 -12.04
CA LEU A 74 2.81 -2.11 -10.81
C LEU A 74 2.09 -3.47 -10.75
N ASN A 75 1.47 -3.92 -11.84
CA ASN A 75 0.80 -5.22 -11.90
C ASN A 75 1.73 -6.39 -11.57
N VAL A 76 2.98 -6.35 -12.04
CA VAL A 76 4.00 -7.36 -11.69
C VAL A 76 4.27 -7.34 -10.18
N ALA A 77 4.36 -6.16 -9.55
CA ALA A 77 4.54 -6.07 -8.10
C ALA A 77 3.31 -6.52 -7.31
N LEU A 78 2.09 -6.24 -7.80
CA LEU A 78 0.84 -6.70 -7.20
C LEU A 78 0.74 -8.23 -7.26
N LYS A 79 1.12 -8.84 -8.37
CA LYS A 79 1.20 -10.31 -8.49
C LYS A 79 2.17 -10.89 -7.45
N GLN A 80 3.38 -10.32 -7.33
CA GLN A 80 4.34 -10.75 -6.31
C GLN A 80 3.82 -10.52 -4.89
N PHE A 81 3.11 -9.42 -4.64
CA PHE A 81 2.46 -9.17 -3.36
C PHE A 81 1.48 -10.30 -3.00
N GLU A 82 0.59 -10.65 -3.93
CA GLU A 82 -0.41 -11.70 -3.73
C GLU A 82 0.24 -13.08 -3.56
N GLU A 83 1.21 -13.44 -4.40
CA GLU A 83 1.78 -14.79 -4.42
C GLU A 83 2.84 -15.03 -3.33
N LYS A 84 3.60 -13.99 -2.94
CA LYS A 84 4.67 -14.13 -1.94
C LYS A 84 4.23 -13.71 -0.55
N PHE A 85 3.57 -12.56 -0.43
CA PHE A 85 3.33 -11.93 0.87
C PHE A 85 1.96 -12.28 1.44
N LEU A 86 0.88 -12.01 0.71
CA LEU A 86 -0.47 -12.25 1.19
C LEU A 86 -0.82 -13.75 1.17
N GLN A 87 -0.59 -14.42 0.04
CA GLN A 87 -0.96 -15.82 -0.19
C GLN A 87 -2.44 -16.06 0.13
N ASP A 88 -2.75 -17.05 0.96
CA ASP A 88 -4.10 -17.34 1.46
C ASP A 88 -4.31 -16.86 2.91
N LYS A 89 -3.40 -16.03 3.43
CA LYS A 89 -3.49 -15.47 4.79
C LYS A 89 -4.41 -14.26 4.81
N PRO A 90 -5.00 -13.93 5.98
CA PRO A 90 -5.81 -12.71 6.10
C PRO A 90 -4.96 -11.43 6.05
N PHE A 91 -3.71 -11.47 6.52
CA PHE A 91 -2.74 -10.36 6.54
C PHE A 91 -1.33 -10.83 6.16
N ILE A 92 -0.44 -9.89 5.84
CA ILE A 92 0.92 -10.18 5.33
C ILE A 92 1.72 -11.04 6.32
N ALA A 93 1.70 -10.68 7.60
CA ALA A 93 2.49 -11.37 8.62
C ALA A 93 1.79 -12.62 9.21
N GLY A 94 0.50 -12.84 8.93
CA GLY A 94 -0.25 -13.95 9.49
C GLY A 94 -1.73 -13.66 9.69
N SER A 95 -2.21 -13.92 10.91
CA SER A 95 -3.62 -13.85 11.30
C SER A 95 -4.11 -12.46 11.72
N GLU A 96 -3.19 -11.54 12.03
CA GLU A 96 -3.49 -10.20 12.54
C GLU A 96 -2.81 -9.13 11.68
N VAL A 97 -3.38 -7.92 11.70
CA VAL A 97 -2.82 -6.74 11.04
C VAL A 97 -1.45 -6.39 11.60
N SER A 98 -0.55 -5.94 10.74
CA SER A 98 0.80 -5.53 11.13
C SER A 98 1.21 -4.22 10.46
N LEU A 99 2.39 -3.69 10.83
CA LEU A 99 2.98 -2.55 10.12
C LEU A 99 3.17 -2.83 8.62
N ALA A 100 3.37 -4.10 8.22
CA ALA A 100 3.46 -4.46 6.82
C ALA A 100 2.15 -4.13 6.08
N ASP A 101 1.02 -4.49 6.65
CA ASP A 101 -0.31 -4.27 6.05
C ASP A 101 -0.64 -2.77 5.98
N LEU A 102 -0.34 -2.03 7.06
CA LEU A 102 -0.54 -0.59 7.10
C LEU A 102 0.28 0.12 6.01
N VAL A 103 1.58 -0.18 5.92
CA VAL A 103 2.45 0.42 4.90
C VAL A 103 1.99 0.01 3.49
N ALA A 104 1.62 -1.24 3.29
CA ALA A 104 1.13 -1.72 2.00
C ALA A 104 -0.10 -0.94 1.53
N LEU A 105 -1.12 -0.83 2.39
CA LEU A 105 -2.40 -0.27 2.00
C LEU A 105 -2.27 1.21 1.68
N VAL A 106 -1.55 1.99 2.49
CA VAL A 106 -1.39 3.44 2.26
C VAL A 106 -0.65 3.73 0.94
N GLU A 107 0.34 2.91 0.57
CA GLU A 107 1.02 3.03 -0.72
C GLU A 107 0.08 2.67 -1.89
N LEU A 108 -0.74 1.62 -1.74
CA LEU A 108 -1.71 1.19 -2.75
C LEU A 108 -2.88 2.15 -2.94
N MET A 109 -3.16 3.01 -1.96
CA MET A 109 -4.16 4.06 -2.12
C MET A 109 -3.73 5.15 -3.11
N GLN A 110 -2.44 5.37 -3.36
CA GLN A 110 -2.02 6.37 -4.36
C GLN A 110 -2.50 6.03 -5.79
N PRO A 111 -2.29 4.81 -6.33
CA PRO A 111 -2.93 4.37 -7.57
C PRO A 111 -4.46 4.50 -7.59
N VAL A 112 -5.14 4.15 -6.48
CA VAL A 112 -6.61 4.29 -6.39
C VAL A 112 -7.03 5.75 -6.55
N CYS A 113 -6.33 6.67 -5.89
CA CYS A 113 -6.56 8.12 -6.04
C CYS A 113 -6.29 8.60 -7.48
N ALA A 114 -5.37 7.95 -8.19
CA ALA A 114 -5.15 8.19 -9.61
C ALA A 114 -6.29 7.68 -10.52
N GLY A 115 -7.32 7.05 -9.96
CA GLY A 115 -8.38 6.39 -10.71
C GLY A 115 -7.90 5.10 -11.38
N TYR A 116 -6.99 4.37 -10.73
CA TYR A 116 -6.66 3.00 -11.07
C TYR A 116 -7.09 2.10 -9.92
N ASP A 117 -8.31 1.54 -10.01
CA ASP A 117 -8.78 0.61 -8.99
C ASP A 117 -8.15 -0.77 -9.19
N LEU A 118 -7.01 -0.97 -8.53
CA LEU A 118 -6.29 -2.23 -8.56
C LEU A 118 -7.01 -3.37 -7.84
N PHE A 119 -8.09 -3.11 -7.10
CA PHE A 119 -8.79 -4.11 -6.30
C PHE A 119 -9.96 -4.78 -7.04
N GLU A 120 -10.49 -4.18 -8.11
CA GLU A 120 -11.66 -4.71 -8.84
C GLU A 120 -11.43 -6.14 -9.33
N GLU A 121 -10.30 -6.38 -10.00
CA GLU A 121 -9.95 -7.68 -10.61
C GLU A 121 -9.10 -8.57 -9.67
N ARG A 122 -8.92 -8.17 -8.41
CA ARG A 122 -8.05 -8.86 -7.43
C ARG A 122 -8.82 -9.20 -6.15
N PRO A 123 -9.67 -10.24 -6.16
CA PRO A 123 -10.58 -10.53 -5.04
C PRO A 123 -9.85 -10.78 -3.71
N LYS A 124 -8.65 -11.38 -3.74
CA LYS A 124 -7.82 -11.56 -2.55
C LYS A 124 -7.36 -10.23 -1.95
N LEU A 125 -6.89 -9.30 -2.79
CA LEU A 125 -6.51 -7.96 -2.35
C LEU A 125 -7.71 -7.14 -1.89
N LYS A 126 -8.86 -7.27 -2.56
CA LYS A 126 -10.09 -6.58 -2.17
C LYS A 126 -10.53 -6.99 -0.77
N GLU A 127 -10.51 -8.28 -0.47
CA GLU A 127 -10.85 -8.79 0.86
C GLU A 127 -9.77 -8.46 1.91
N TRP A 128 -8.48 -8.53 1.55
CA TRP A 128 -7.40 -8.05 2.41
C TRP A 128 -7.55 -6.57 2.77
N ARG A 129 -7.78 -5.69 1.78
CA ARG A 129 -8.05 -4.27 1.99
C ARG A 129 -9.20 -4.06 2.98
N ARG A 130 -10.33 -4.76 2.79
CA ARG A 130 -11.49 -4.66 3.67
C ARG A 130 -11.11 -4.99 5.13
N ARG A 131 -10.34 -6.06 5.34
CA ARG A 131 -9.85 -6.47 6.67
C ARG A 131 -8.91 -5.45 7.29
N VAL A 132 -8.02 -4.84 6.51
CA VAL A 132 -7.09 -3.82 7.00
C VAL A 132 -7.83 -2.52 7.35
N GLU A 133 -8.76 -2.06 6.50
CA GLU A 133 -9.60 -0.88 6.78
C GLU A 133 -10.42 -1.08 8.08
N GLU A 134 -10.98 -2.27 8.28
CA GLU A 134 -11.70 -2.63 9.50
C GLU A 134 -10.78 -2.62 10.73
N ALA A 135 -9.57 -3.15 10.62
CA ALA A 135 -8.60 -3.20 11.71
C ALA A 135 -8.03 -1.82 12.09
N VAL A 136 -7.85 -0.92 11.12
CA VAL A 136 -7.39 0.47 11.34
C VAL A 136 -8.51 1.35 11.88
N GLY A 137 -9.76 1.06 11.49
CA GLY A 137 -10.92 1.90 11.77
C GLY A 137 -11.28 2.74 10.55
N LYS A 138 -12.53 2.60 10.08
CA LYS A 138 -13.00 3.20 8.83
C LYS A 138 -12.94 4.73 8.82
N GLU A 139 -13.31 5.37 9.93
CA GLU A 139 -13.30 6.83 10.05
C GLU A 139 -11.87 7.38 9.93
N LEU A 140 -10.92 6.81 10.68
CA LEU A 140 -9.51 7.18 10.61
C LEU A 140 -8.93 6.90 9.21
N PHE A 141 -9.30 5.78 8.59
CA PHE A 141 -8.87 5.47 7.24
C PHE A 141 -9.36 6.51 6.23
N GLN A 142 -10.62 6.95 6.33
CA GLN A 142 -11.18 7.98 5.47
C GLN A 142 -10.51 9.34 5.70
N GLU A 143 -10.34 9.73 6.97
CA GLU A 143 -9.68 10.98 7.37
C GLU A 143 -8.25 11.05 6.79
N ALA A 144 -7.45 10.00 6.99
CA ALA A 144 -6.06 9.95 6.54
C ALA A 144 -5.89 10.04 5.01
N HIS A 145 -6.91 9.64 4.24
CA HIS A 145 -6.88 9.66 2.78
C HIS A 145 -7.67 10.82 2.17
N GLN A 146 -8.28 11.68 2.97
CA GLN A 146 -9.18 12.74 2.48
C GLN A 146 -8.49 13.68 1.48
N GLU A 147 -7.27 14.13 1.77
CA GLU A 147 -6.56 15.07 0.90
C GLU A 147 -6.20 14.42 -0.45
N ILE A 148 -5.62 13.22 -0.43
CA ILE A 148 -5.16 12.55 -1.65
C ILE A 148 -6.33 12.11 -2.54
N MET A 149 -7.48 11.76 -1.96
CA MET A 149 -8.70 11.46 -2.72
C MET A 149 -9.29 12.70 -3.41
N ASN A 150 -9.00 13.90 -2.89
CA ASN A 150 -9.48 15.17 -3.42
C ASN A 150 -8.46 15.88 -4.33
N ILE A 151 -7.33 15.23 -4.67
CA ILE A 151 -6.22 15.89 -5.37
C ILE A 151 -6.56 16.42 -6.77
N LYS A 152 -7.62 15.91 -7.40
CA LYS A 152 -8.13 16.42 -8.69
C LYS A 152 -8.94 17.72 -8.57
N ASN A 153 -9.28 18.11 -7.34
CA ASN A 153 -10.01 19.33 -7.03
C ASN A 153 -9.08 20.47 -6.54
N LEU A 154 -7.76 20.21 -6.50
CA LEU A 154 -6.70 21.18 -6.20
C LEU A 154 -6.18 21.80 -7.51
#